data_AF-W1XZK9-F1
#
_entry.id   AF-W1XZK9-F1
#
_cell.length_a   1.000
_cell.length_b   1.000
_cell.length_c   1.000
_cell.angle_alpha   90.00
_cell.angle_beta   90.00
_cell.angle_gamma   90.00
#
_symmetry.space_group_name_H-M   'P 1'
#
loop_
_entity.id
_entity.type
_entity.pdbx_description
1 polymer ?
#
loop_
_entity_poly.entity_id
_entity_poly.type
_entity_poly.pdbx_seq_one_letter_code
_entity_poly.pdbx_strand_id
1 'polypeptide(L)'
;EVPFKYDSIEFVGEHEMSVTNDTNRYVVDMATGRVIYKGDKSMNVKTFLGDTYTWVYNKEGNYKILSIDGTVTETPVMKDISGTGSFSHGY
;
A
#
# COMPACT_ATOMS: atom_id res chain seq x y z
N GLU A 1 6.33 -13.83 24.59
CA GLU A 1 5.66 -13.16 23.45
C GLU A 1 6.41 -11.87 23.17
N VAL A 2 7.05 -11.75 22.01
CA VAL A 2 7.75 -10.51 21.65
C VAL A 2 6.67 -9.56 21.12
N PRO A 3 6.44 -8.38 21.71
CA PRO A 3 5.45 -7.47 21.18
C PRO A 3 5.90 -7.09 19.77
N PHE A 4 5.01 -7.29 18.80
CA PHE A 4 5.20 -6.87 17.42
C PHE A 4 5.23 -5.33 17.43
N LYS A 5 6.39 -4.74 17.76
CA LYS A 5 6.56 -3.29 17.89
C LYS A 5 6.67 -2.71 16.49
N TYR A 6 5.75 -1.84 16.13
CA TYR A 6 5.82 -1.07 14.92
C TYR A 6 6.62 0.21 15.16
N ASP A 7 7.47 0.59 14.21
CA ASP A 7 8.18 1.88 14.25
C ASP A 7 7.24 3.02 13.91
N SER A 8 6.30 2.78 12.98
CA SER A 8 5.28 3.74 12.57
C SER A 8 4.02 3.05 12.10
N ILE A 9 2.88 3.72 12.28
CA ILE A 9 1.58 3.35 11.73
C ILE A 9 1.01 4.58 11.01
N GLU A 10 0.53 4.39 9.80
CA GLU A 10 -0.14 5.40 8.98
C GLU A 10 -1.48 4.83 8.48
N PHE A 11 -2.57 5.56 8.70
CA PHE A 11 -3.88 5.21 8.19
C PHE A 11 -3.98 5.66 6.74
N VAL A 12 -3.90 4.70 5.82
CA VAL A 12 -3.83 4.99 4.37
C VAL A 12 -5.20 4.97 3.71
N GLY A 13 -6.20 4.35 4.35
CA GLY A 13 -7.60 4.32 3.96
C GLY A 13 -8.53 4.05 5.15
N GLU A 14 -9.81 3.86 4.87
CA GLU A 14 -10.88 3.49 5.83
C GLU A 14 -10.68 2.09 6.40
N HIS A 15 -10.10 1.17 5.63
CA HIS A 15 -9.96 -0.25 6.01
C HIS A 15 -8.50 -0.71 6.15
N GLU A 16 -7.53 0.10 5.70
CA GLU A 16 -6.13 -0.30 5.64
C GLU A 16 -5.19 0.65 6.39
N MET A 17 -4.19 0.05 7.02
CA MET A 17 -3.07 0.76 7.63
C MET A 17 -1.73 0.31 7.02
N SER A 18 -0.87 1.30 6.77
CA SER A 18 0.52 1.11 6.40
C SER A 18 1.37 1.12 7.67
N VAL A 19 2.12 0.06 7.88
CA VAL A 19 2.85 -0.15 9.11
C VAL A 19 4.31 -0.43 8.80
N THR A 20 5.24 0.14 9.55
CA THR A 20 6.67 -0.14 9.37
C THR A 20 7.29 -0.80 10.58
N ASN A 21 8.23 -1.72 10.33
CA ASN A 21 9.07 -2.33 11.36
C ASN A 21 10.45 -2.59 10.73
N ASP A 22 11.46 -1.93 11.30
CA ASP A 22 12.84 -1.98 10.87
C ASP A 22 12.97 -1.62 9.38
N THR A 23 13.21 -2.61 8.54
CA THR A 23 13.40 -2.50 7.09
C THR A 23 12.13 -2.78 6.27
N ASN A 24 11.05 -3.21 6.92
CA ASN A 24 9.84 -3.66 6.23
C ASN A 24 8.69 -2.65 6.34
N ARG A 25 7.86 -2.61 5.31
CA ARG A 25 6.52 -2.02 5.31
C ARG A 25 5.47 -3.09 5.06
N TYR A 26 4.36 -2.95 5.76
CA TYR A 26 3.21 -3.83 5.71
C TYR A 26 1.96 -3.02 5.36
N VAL A 27 1.09 -3.58 4.53
CA VAL A 27 -0.31 -3.14 4.44
C VAL A 27 -1.14 -4.14 5.23
N VAL A 28 -1.94 -3.65 6.15
CA VAL A 28 -2.69 -4.48 7.09
C VAL A 28 -4.16 -4.07 7.06
N ASP A 29 -5.04 -5.06 6.98
CA ASP A 29 -6.47 -4.90 7.20
C ASP A 29 -6.72 -4.51 8.67
N MET A 30 -7.34 -3.36 8.90
CA MET A 30 -7.57 -2.84 10.25
C MET A 30 -8.64 -3.62 11.01
N ALA A 31 -9.63 -4.19 10.32
CA ALA A 31 -10.72 -4.92 10.95
C ALA A 31 -10.26 -6.28 11.49
N THR A 32 -9.37 -6.97 10.75
CA THR A 32 -8.93 -8.33 11.09
C THR A 32 -7.48 -8.41 11.54
N GLY A 33 -6.67 -7.36 11.36
CA GLY A 33 -5.22 -7.38 11.59
C GLY A 33 -4.45 -8.23 10.57
N ARG A 34 -5.07 -8.60 9.45
CA ARG A 34 -4.45 -9.47 8.43
C ARG A 34 -3.46 -8.68 7.60
N VAL A 35 -2.25 -9.21 7.42
CA VAL A 35 -1.26 -8.63 6.49
C VAL A 35 -1.69 -8.90 5.06
N ILE A 36 -2.02 -7.82 4.34
CA ILE A 36 -2.40 -7.81 2.92
C ILE A 36 -1.14 -7.82 2.05
N TYR A 37 -0.11 -7.07 2.47
CA TYR A 37 1.16 -6.98 1.75
C TYR A 37 2.34 -6.83 2.69
N LYS A 38 3.49 -7.36 2.28
CA LYS A 38 4.81 -7.14 2.89
C LYS A 38 5.80 -6.70 1.81
N GLY A 39 6.53 -5.62 2.09
CA GLY A 39 7.59 -5.11 1.22
C GLY A 39 8.64 -4.33 2.00
N ASP A 40 9.52 -3.67 1.26
CA ASP A 40 10.56 -2.81 1.82
C ASP A 40 9.99 -1.48 2.33
N LYS A 41 10.55 -0.93 3.40
CA LYS A 41 10.13 0.35 4.00
C LYS A 41 10.27 1.56 3.06
N SER A 42 11.11 1.47 2.04
CA SER A 42 11.26 2.49 1.00
C SER A 42 10.06 2.59 0.04
N MET A 43 9.20 1.56 -0.02
CA MET A 43 7.97 1.59 -0.80
C MET A 43 6.96 2.53 -0.15
N ASN A 44 6.30 3.39 -0.92
CA ASN A 44 5.16 4.21 -0.49
C ASN A 44 3.85 3.45 -0.70
N VAL A 45 2.82 3.82 0.06
CA VAL A 45 1.50 3.18 0.02
C VAL A 45 0.44 4.26 -0.08
N LYS A 46 -0.52 4.08 -1.00
CA LYS A 46 -1.67 4.97 -1.13
C LYS A 46 -2.89 4.17 -1.59
N THR A 47 -4.02 4.33 -0.92
CA THR A 47 -5.30 3.75 -1.38
C THR A 47 -6.00 4.69 -2.35
N PHE A 48 -6.85 4.12 -3.21
CA PHE A 48 -7.68 4.87 -4.16
C PHE A 48 -8.95 4.10 -4.50
N LEU A 49 -9.91 4.77 -5.16
CA LEU A 49 -11.25 4.23 -5.46
C LEU A 49 -11.98 3.71 -4.21
N GLY A 50 -12.03 4.54 -3.16
CA GLY A 50 -12.70 4.20 -1.90
C GLY A 50 -12.12 2.94 -1.25
N ASP A 51 -10.77 2.85 -1.22
CA ASP A 51 -10.01 1.74 -0.64
C ASP A 51 -10.23 0.37 -1.28
N THR A 52 -10.78 0.34 -2.49
CA THR A 52 -10.89 -0.90 -3.27
C THR A 52 -9.51 -1.40 -3.73
N TYR A 53 -8.59 -0.44 -3.96
CA TYR A 53 -7.25 -0.73 -4.44
C TYR A 53 -6.17 0.03 -3.68
N THR A 54 -5.02 -0.63 -3.54
CA THR A 54 -3.86 -0.10 -2.84
C THR A 54 -2.66 -0.10 -3.74
N TRP A 55 -2.14 1.10 -3.96
CA TRP A 55 -0.96 1.34 -4.78
C TRP A 55 0.28 1.34 -3.91
N VAL A 56 1.19 0.41 -4.19
CA VAL A 56 2.49 0.31 -3.52
C VAL A 56 3.57 0.67 -4.53
N TYR A 57 4.36 1.72 -4.29
CA TYR A 57 5.27 2.27 -5.31
C TYR A 57 6.55 2.88 -4.73
N ASN A 58 7.63 2.89 -5.51
CA ASN A 58 8.87 3.59 -5.14
C ASN A 58 9.25 4.67 -6.16
N LYS A 59 10.27 5.49 -5.82
CA LYS A 59 10.80 6.55 -6.69
C LYS A 59 11.53 6.02 -7.93
N GLU A 60 11.88 4.74 -7.95
CA GLU A 60 12.55 4.07 -9.08
C GLU A 60 11.56 3.60 -10.15
N GLY A 61 10.25 3.84 -9.94
CA GLY A 61 9.20 3.46 -10.88
C GLY A 61 8.68 2.03 -10.69
N ASN A 62 9.14 1.31 -9.66
CA ASN A 62 8.54 0.03 -9.32
C ASN A 62 7.20 0.28 -8.62
N TYR A 63 6.14 -0.36 -9.10
CA TYR A 63 4.87 -0.34 -8.41
C TYR A 63 4.11 -1.66 -8.50
N LYS A 64 3.13 -1.82 -7.61
CA LYS A 64 2.13 -2.87 -7.61
C LYS A 64 0.79 -2.27 -7.24
N ILE A 65 -0.27 -2.77 -7.85
CA ILE A 65 -1.63 -2.49 -7.42
C ILE A 65 -2.15 -3.76 -6.76
N LEU A 66 -2.66 -3.60 -5.55
CA LEU A 66 -3.27 -4.65 -4.75
C LEU A 66 -4.78 -4.44 -4.74
N SER A 67 -5.55 -5.51 -4.87
CA SER A 67 -6.96 -5.49 -4.44
C SER A 67 -7.07 -5.65 -2.93
N ILE A 68 -8.26 -5.39 -2.38
CA ILE A 68 -8.60 -5.48 -0.95
C ILE A 68 -8.23 -6.82 -0.27
N ASP A 69 -8.12 -7.90 -1.03
CA ASP A 69 -7.74 -9.22 -0.54
C ASP A 69 -6.22 -9.47 -0.54
N GLY A 70 -5.43 -8.51 -1.05
CA GLY A 70 -3.98 -8.61 -1.22
C GLY A 70 -3.55 -9.30 -2.51
N THR A 71 -4.49 -9.64 -3.39
CA THR A 71 -4.16 -10.15 -4.72
C THR A 71 -3.49 -9.03 -5.52
N VAL A 72 -2.31 -9.32 -6.08
CA VAL A 72 -1.61 -8.38 -6.97
C VAL A 72 -2.37 -8.37 -8.29
N THR A 73 -3.14 -7.30 -8.53
CA THR A 73 -3.95 -7.19 -9.75
C THR A 73 -3.13 -6.70 -10.93
N GLU A 74 -2.04 -5.96 -10.69
CA GLU A 74 -1.08 -5.58 -11.73
C GLU A 74 0.36 -5.50 -11.21
N THR A 75 1.29 -5.96 -12.06
CA THR A 75 2.73 -5.72 -11.94
C THR A 75 3.19 -5.14 -13.29
N PRO A 76 3.87 -3.99 -13.35
CA PRO A 76 4.16 -3.33 -14.62
C PRO A 76 5.13 -4.15 -15.47
N VAL A 77 4.78 -4.29 -16.74
CA VAL A 77 5.68 -4.75 -17.82
C VAL A 77 6.45 -3.58 -18.44
N MET A 78 6.12 -2.32 -18.10
CA MET A 78 6.71 -1.13 -18.74
C MET A 78 7.19 -0.09 -17.73
N LYS A 79 8.42 0.40 -17.97
CA LYS A 79 9.14 1.42 -17.20
C LYS A 79 8.64 2.86 -17.40
N ASP A 80 7.49 3.06 -18.05
CA ASP A 80 7.04 4.39 -18.49
C ASP A 80 5.86 4.91 -17.63
N ILE A 81 6.05 5.05 -16.32
CA ILE A 81 5.15 5.91 -15.53
C ILE A 81 5.54 7.36 -15.83
N SER A 82 4.81 8.01 -16.74
CA SER A 82 5.07 9.38 -17.19
C SER A 82 4.39 10.47 -16.33
N GLY A 83 3.60 10.09 -15.33
CA GLY A 83 2.99 11.06 -14.40
C GLY A 83 1.96 10.41 -13.48
N THR A 84 1.83 10.95 -12.27
CA THR A 84 0.83 10.51 -11.29
C THR A 84 0.05 11.75 -10.88
N GLY A 85 -1.26 11.73 -11.06
CA GLY A 85 -2.14 12.88 -10.85
C GLY A 85 -3.37 12.48 -10.03
N SER A 86 -3.87 13.43 -9.23
CA SER A 86 -5.11 13.24 -8.47
C SER A 86 -6.30 13.23 -9.44
N PHE A 87 -7.14 12.21 -9.38
CA PHE A 87 -8.49 12.26 -9.96
C PHE A 87 -9.49 12.58 -8.85
N SER A 88 -10.40 13.51 -9.12
CA SER A 88 -11.55 13.82 -8.24
C SER A 88 -12.81 13.47 -9.01
N HIS A 89 -13.70 12.66 -8.42
CA HIS A 89 -15.04 12.44 -8.95
C HIS A 89 -16.03 13.20 -8.07
N GLY A 90 -16.72 14.18 -8.65
CA GLY A 90 -17.78 14.91 -7.96
C GLY A 90 -18.27 16.13 -8.72
N TYR A 91 -19.50 16.04 -9.24
CA TYR A 91 -20.59 16.94 -8.88
C TYR A 91 -21.79 16.09 -8.47
#